data_AF-A0A7C1F1U0-F1
#
_entry.id   AF-A0A7C1F1U0-F1
#
_cell.length_a   1.000
_cell.length_b   1.000
_cell.length_c   1.000
_cell.angle_alpha   90.00
_cell.angle_beta   90.00
_cell.angle_gamma   90.00
#
_symmetry.space_group_name_H-M   'P 1'
#
loop_
_entity.id
_entity.type
_entity.pdbx_description
1 polymer ?
#
loop_
_entity_poly.entity_id
_entity_poly.type
_entity_poly.pdbx_seq_one_letter_code
_entity_poly.pdbx_strand_id
1 'polypeptide(L)'
;MTYLARLTKDPGTANLTPDEISFVNRHFDVNPQMVTLNGVGISWDDVDEIEVAQAARTRTASGWFVKNILFGGKERYHVAIYSGRNETVLPNISRAVVEHIVQTIAYYAPKRIAYKGVEGISPLSDESSNAGASSDTAQPQSDVV
;
A
#
# COMPACT_ATOMS: atom_id res chain seq x y z
N MET A 1 16.40 0.95 2.11
CA MET A 1 15.18 0.30 1.55
C MET A 1 14.00 1.27 1.65
N THR A 2 12.96 1.15 0.82
CA THR A 2 11.79 2.06 0.85
C THR A 2 10.63 1.40 1.58
N TYR A 3 9.94 2.15 2.43
CA TYR A 3 8.85 1.64 3.27
C TYR A 3 7.60 2.48 3.09
N LEU A 4 6.43 1.90 3.33
CA LEU A 4 5.19 2.68 3.46
C LEU A 4 5.33 3.67 4.61
N ALA A 5 5.05 4.95 4.37
CA ALA A 5 4.95 5.93 5.44
C ALA A 5 3.60 5.77 6.14
N ARG A 6 3.61 5.75 7.48
CA ARG A 6 2.39 5.60 8.26
C ARG A 6 1.44 6.78 8.03
N LEU A 7 0.20 6.50 7.72
CA LEU A 7 -0.83 7.53 7.57
C LEU A 7 -1.50 7.82 8.91
N THR A 8 -1.86 9.09 9.13
CA THR A 8 -2.59 9.54 10.33
C THR A 8 -4.10 9.63 10.11
N LYS A 9 -4.54 9.53 8.85
CA LYS A 9 -5.94 9.60 8.45
C LYS A 9 -6.27 8.41 7.57
N ASP A 10 -7.48 7.88 7.76
CA ASP A 10 -8.06 6.89 6.87
C ASP A 10 -8.20 7.50 5.46
N PRO A 11 -7.71 6.82 4.40
CA PRO A 11 -7.87 7.30 3.02
C PRO A 11 -9.34 7.38 2.57
N GLY A 12 -10.25 6.63 3.20
CA GLY A 12 -11.65 6.55 2.82
C GLY A 12 -11.87 6.04 1.40
N THR A 13 -13.11 6.12 0.91
CA THR A 13 -13.50 5.59 -0.40
C THR A 13 -13.91 6.68 -1.40
N ALA A 14 -13.63 7.95 -1.11
CA ALA A 14 -14.13 9.09 -1.88
C ALA A 14 -13.69 9.10 -3.35
N ASN A 15 -12.53 8.50 -3.64
CA ASN A 15 -11.98 8.41 -5.00
C ASN A 15 -12.37 7.12 -5.74
N LEU A 16 -13.19 6.26 -5.13
CA LEU A 16 -13.65 5.01 -5.71
C LEU A 16 -15.05 5.17 -6.32
N THR A 17 -15.25 4.54 -7.48
CA THR A 17 -16.60 4.36 -8.03
C THR A 17 -17.39 3.31 -7.24
N PRO A 18 -18.74 3.28 -7.34
CA PRO A 18 -19.55 2.27 -6.65
C PRO A 18 -19.16 0.82 -6.96
N ASP A 19 -18.75 0.55 -8.20
CA ASP A 19 -18.29 -0.78 -8.62
C ASP A 19 -16.94 -1.13 -7.98
N GLU A 20 -16.03 -0.16 -7.86
CA GLU A 20 -14.74 -0.32 -7.18
C GLU A 20 -14.92 -0.51 -5.68
N ILE A 21 -15.86 0.20 -5.04
CA ILE A 21 -16.20 -0.01 -3.63
C ILE A 21 -16.72 -1.44 -3.43
N SER A 22 -17.65 -1.89 -4.27
CA SER A 22 -18.16 -3.26 -4.21
C SER A 22 -17.06 -4.30 -4.48
N PHE A 23 -16.11 -3.99 -5.34
CA PHE A 23 -14.95 -4.83 -5.57
C PHE A 23 -14.05 -4.90 -4.34
N VAL A 24 -13.65 -3.76 -3.77
CA VAL A 24 -12.82 -3.68 -2.56
C VAL A 24 -13.47 -4.45 -1.42
N ASN A 25 -14.74 -4.19 -1.11
CA ASN A 25 -15.46 -4.85 -0.01
C ASN A 25 -15.53 -6.39 -0.14
N ARG A 26 -15.39 -6.94 -1.35
CA ARG A 26 -15.38 -8.40 -1.58
C ARG A 26 -13.99 -9.02 -1.48
N HIS A 27 -12.96 -8.25 -1.79
CA HIS A 27 -11.61 -8.77 -2.02
C HIS A 27 -10.59 -8.26 -1.00
N PHE A 28 -10.92 -7.25 -0.21
CA PHE A 28 -10.03 -6.61 0.72
C PHE A 28 -10.77 -6.22 1.99
N ASP A 29 -10.21 -6.60 3.13
CA ASP A 29 -10.67 -6.18 4.45
C ASP A 29 -9.48 -6.03 5.39
N VAL A 30 -9.57 -5.11 6.33
CA VAL A 30 -8.48 -4.80 7.27
C VAL A 30 -9.03 -4.57 8.66
N ASN A 31 -8.38 -5.18 9.64
CA ASN A 31 -8.65 -4.94 11.05
C ASN A 31 -7.33 -4.86 11.85
N PRO A 32 -7.37 -4.56 13.16
CA PRO A 32 -6.15 -4.45 13.97
C PRO A 32 -5.30 -5.73 14.07
N GLN A 33 -5.83 -6.90 13.71
CA GLN A 33 -5.16 -8.20 13.84
C GLN A 33 -4.58 -8.70 12.51
N MET A 34 -5.27 -8.44 11.39
CA MET A 34 -4.88 -8.95 10.09
C MET A 34 -5.34 -8.09 8.92
N VAL A 35 -4.67 -8.29 7.80
CA VAL A 35 -5.09 -7.87 6.45
C VAL A 35 -5.65 -9.08 5.72
N THR A 36 -6.82 -8.94 5.10
CA THR A 36 -7.42 -9.98 4.27
C THR A 36 -7.39 -9.55 2.81
N LEU A 37 -6.83 -10.40 1.94
CA LEU A 37 -6.80 -10.19 0.49
C LEU A 37 -7.30 -11.45 -0.22
N ASN A 38 -8.34 -11.31 -1.06
CA ASN A 38 -9.02 -12.43 -1.74
C ASN A 38 -9.48 -13.56 -0.78
N GLY A 39 -9.92 -13.19 0.43
CA GLY A 39 -10.35 -14.14 1.46
C GLY A 39 -9.19 -14.84 2.21
N VAL A 40 -7.94 -14.52 1.88
CA VAL A 40 -6.76 -14.98 2.61
C VAL A 40 -6.40 -13.94 3.66
N GLY A 41 -6.56 -14.30 4.93
CA GLY A 41 -6.16 -13.47 6.07
C GLY A 41 -4.68 -13.67 6.41
N ILE A 42 -3.94 -12.57 6.55
CA ILE A 42 -2.51 -12.53 6.86
C ILE A 42 -2.35 -11.72 8.14
N SER A 43 -1.75 -12.32 9.17
CA SER A 43 -1.41 -11.60 10.40
C SER A 43 -0.48 -10.44 10.09
N TRP A 44 -0.67 -9.29 10.75
CA TRP A 44 0.22 -8.15 10.56
C TRP A 44 1.68 -8.47 10.85
N ASP A 45 1.94 -9.34 11.82
CA ASP A 45 3.30 -9.76 12.19
C ASP A 45 4.00 -10.50 11.03
N ASP A 46 3.21 -11.16 10.18
CA ASP A 46 3.73 -11.93 9.05
C ASP A 46 3.78 -11.11 7.75
N VAL A 47 3.33 -9.84 7.72
CA VAL A 47 3.43 -9.00 6.51
C VAL A 47 4.82 -8.38 6.42
N ASP A 48 5.57 -8.71 5.37
CA ASP A 48 6.95 -8.26 5.18
C ASP A 48 7.04 -7.13 4.15
N GLU A 49 6.39 -7.30 3.01
CA GLU A 49 6.50 -6.41 1.85
C GLU A 49 5.17 -6.30 1.10
N ILE A 50 4.93 -5.12 0.54
CA ILE A 50 3.89 -4.89 -0.45
C ILE A 50 4.53 -4.52 -1.78
N GLU A 51 4.13 -5.23 -2.83
CA GLU A 51 4.55 -4.94 -4.20
C GLU A 51 3.38 -4.45 -5.05
N VAL A 52 3.62 -3.37 -5.79
CA VAL A 52 2.69 -2.84 -6.79
C VAL A 52 3.32 -2.91 -8.18
N ALA A 53 2.76 -3.76 -9.03
CA ALA A 53 3.21 -3.92 -10.40
C ALA A 53 2.18 -3.37 -11.39
N GLN A 54 2.63 -2.64 -12.41
CA GLN A 54 1.77 -2.32 -13.55
C GLN A 54 1.51 -3.60 -14.36
N ALA A 55 0.26 -3.84 -14.74
CA ALA A 55 -0.13 -4.98 -15.56
C ALA A 55 0.45 -4.81 -16.99
N ALA A 56 1.69 -5.26 -17.18
CA ALA A 56 2.43 -5.10 -18.41
C ALA A 56 1.87 -6.00 -19.51
N ARG A 57 1.09 -5.44 -20.44
CA ARG A 57 0.62 -6.19 -21.62
C ARG A 57 0.61 -5.40 -22.93
N THR A 58 1.36 -4.33 -23.12
CA THR A 58 1.14 -3.47 -24.32
C THR A 58 1.99 -3.81 -25.55
N ARG A 59 3.04 -4.63 -25.45
CA ARG A 59 3.99 -4.82 -26.57
C ARG A 59 3.51 -5.78 -27.68
N THR A 60 2.35 -6.41 -27.53
CA THR A 60 1.80 -7.34 -28.53
C THR A 60 0.43 -6.85 -29.02
N ALA A 61 0.04 -7.22 -30.24
CA ALA A 61 -1.27 -6.85 -30.81
C ALA A 61 -2.45 -7.32 -29.94
N SER A 62 -2.36 -8.55 -29.41
CA SER A 62 -3.36 -9.09 -28.47
C SER A 62 -3.40 -8.30 -27.16
N GLY A 63 -2.24 -7.86 -26.69
CA GLY A 63 -2.10 -7.03 -25.52
C GLY A 63 -2.69 -5.63 -25.68
N TRP A 64 -2.51 -5.03 -26.86
CA TRP A 64 -3.19 -3.79 -27.26
C TRP A 64 -4.72 -3.97 -27.31
N PHE A 65 -5.22 -5.07 -27.89
CA PHE A 65 -6.66 -5.35 -27.94
C PHE A 65 -7.27 -5.47 -26.54
N VAL A 66 -6.64 -6.25 -25.66
CA VAL A 66 -7.09 -6.41 -24.26
C VAL A 66 -7.11 -5.04 -23.55
N LYS A 67 -6.05 -4.24 -23.67
CA LYS A 67 -5.99 -2.91 -23.05
C LYS A 67 -7.11 -2.00 -23.56
N ASN A 68 -7.29 -1.88 -24.87
CA ASN A 68 -8.20 -0.89 -25.45
C ASN A 68 -9.66 -1.34 -25.42
N ILE A 69 -9.94 -2.60 -25.70
CA ILE A 69 -11.31 -3.11 -25.85
C ILE A 69 -11.86 -3.60 -24.50
N LEU A 70 -11.12 -4.47 -23.79
CA LEU A 70 -11.62 -5.01 -22.51
C LEU A 70 -11.49 -4.02 -21.35
N PHE A 71 -10.43 -3.20 -21.34
CA PHE A 71 -10.18 -2.25 -20.26
C PHE A 71 -10.39 -0.78 -20.64
N GLY A 72 -10.94 -0.50 -21.83
CA GLY A 72 -11.26 0.86 -22.26
C GLY A 72 -10.04 1.79 -22.34
N GLY A 73 -8.87 1.24 -22.65
CA GLY A 73 -7.60 1.98 -22.72
C GLY A 73 -6.94 2.28 -21.37
N LYS A 74 -7.59 1.92 -20.25
CA LYS A 74 -7.11 2.25 -18.90
C LYS A 74 -5.97 1.34 -18.46
N GLU A 75 -5.05 1.90 -17.67
CA GLU A 75 -3.99 1.13 -17.04
C GLU A 75 -4.55 0.25 -15.91
N ARG A 76 -3.93 -0.91 -15.74
CA ARG A 76 -4.26 -1.89 -14.71
C ARG A 76 -3.03 -2.23 -13.91
N TYR A 77 -3.24 -2.66 -12.68
CA TYR A 77 -2.18 -2.92 -11.72
C TYR A 77 -2.45 -4.23 -10.96
N HIS A 78 -1.41 -4.72 -10.30
CA HIS A 78 -1.46 -5.84 -9.38
C HIS A 78 -0.92 -5.35 -8.03
N VAL A 79 -1.58 -5.74 -6.94
CA VAL A 79 -1.06 -5.59 -5.58
C VAL A 79 -0.72 -6.98 -5.06
N ALA A 80 0.49 -7.16 -4.54
CA ALA A 80 0.92 -8.37 -3.86
C ALA A 80 1.28 -8.06 -2.41
N ILE A 81 0.88 -8.93 -1.49
CA ILE A 81 1.31 -8.94 -0.09
C ILE A 81 2.18 -10.16 0.11
N TYR A 82 3.43 -9.93 0.50
CA TYR A 82 4.38 -10.99 0.83
C TYR A 82 4.40 -11.28 2.33
N SER A 83 4.40 -12.55 2.66
CA SER A 83 4.41 -13.06 4.02
C SER A 83 5.32 -14.29 4.14
N GLY A 84 6.57 -14.05 4.54
CA GLY A 84 7.64 -15.04 4.52
C GLY A 84 7.88 -15.60 3.12
N ARG A 85 7.41 -16.84 2.88
CA ARG A 85 7.50 -17.51 1.57
C ARG A 85 6.19 -17.50 0.77
N ASN A 86 5.13 -16.93 1.34
CA ASN A 86 3.82 -16.87 0.73
C ASN A 86 3.61 -15.51 0.06
N GLU A 87 2.83 -15.51 -1.02
CA GLU A 87 2.42 -14.31 -1.73
C GLU A 87 0.91 -14.40 -1.96
N THR A 88 0.20 -13.32 -1.66
CA THR A 88 -1.21 -13.16 -2.07
C THR A 88 -1.31 -11.99 -3.02
N VAL A 89 -1.86 -12.24 -4.21
CA VAL A 89 -1.94 -11.25 -5.29
C VAL A 89 -3.39 -10.90 -5.60
N LEU A 90 -3.65 -9.60 -5.74
CA LEU A 90 -4.88 -9.04 -6.28
C LEU A 90 -4.60 -8.41 -7.65
N PRO A 91 -4.95 -9.10 -8.75
CA PRO A 91 -4.57 -8.68 -10.09
C PRO A 91 -5.60 -7.79 -10.80
N ASN A 92 -5.13 -7.06 -11.82
CA ASN A 92 -5.94 -6.34 -12.81
C ASN A 92 -6.89 -5.27 -12.23
N ILE A 93 -6.45 -4.57 -11.20
CA ILE A 93 -7.22 -3.51 -10.53
C ILE A 93 -6.88 -2.13 -11.08
N SER A 94 -7.78 -1.15 -10.88
CA SER A 94 -7.53 0.24 -11.25
C SER A 94 -6.52 0.89 -10.32
N ARG A 95 -5.94 2.02 -10.74
CA ARG A 95 -5.04 2.80 -9.89
C ARG A 95 -5.70 3.21 -8.56
N ALA A 96 -6.94 3.70 -8.62
CA ALA A 96 -7.66 4.16 -7.43
C ALA A 96 -7.86 3.04 -6.39
N VAL A 97 -8.15 1.82 -6.85
CA VAL A 97 -8.26 0.65 -5.97
C VAL A 97 -6.91 0.30 -5.34
N VAL A 98 -5.81 0.33 -6.11
CA VAL A 98 -4.46 0.12 -5.58
C VAL A 98 -4.13 1.16 -4.51
N GLU A 99 -4.33 2.44 -4.81
CA GLU A 99 -4.07 3.55 -3.89
C GLU A 99 -4.84 3.36 -2.59
N HIS A 100 -6.14 3.07 -2.68
CA HIS A 100 -6.96 2.81 -1.50
C HIS A 100 -6.44 1.63 -0.66
N ILE A 101 -6.12 0.49 -1.29
CA ILE A 101 -5.61 -0.69 -0.58
C ILE A 101 -4.28 -0.38 0.12
N VAL A 102 -3.31 0.16 -0.62
CA VAL A 102 -1.96 0.41 -0.09
C VAL A 102 -1.99 1.47 1.01
N GLN A 103 -2.78 2.54 0.85
CA GLN A 103 -2.93 3.57 1.86
C GLN A 103 -3.68 3.06 3.10
N THR A 104 -4.68 2.19 2.93
CA THR A 104 -5.38 1.58 4.07
C THR A 104 -4.43 0.69 4.87
N ILE A 105 -3.57 -0.08 4.19
CA ILE A 105 -2.52 -0.84 4.87
C ILE A 105 -1.54 0.11 5.58
N ALA A 106 -1.08 1.18 4.93
CA ALA A 106 -0.20 2.17 5.56
C ALA A 106 -0.81 2.87 6.78
N TYR A 107 -2.15 2.96 6.86
CA TYR A 107 -2.88 3.49 8.01
C TYR A 107 -2.96 2.48 9.17
N TYR A 108 -3.32 1.22 8.88
CA TYR A 108 -3.56 0.18 9.90
C TYR A 108 -2.31 -0.57 10.36
N ALA A 109 -1.26 -0.65 9.54
CA ALA A 109 -0.09 -1.48 9.84
C ALA A 109 0.57 -1.08 11.17
N PRO A 110 0.76 -2.02 12.11
CA PRO A 110 1.39 -1.74 13.40
C PRO A 110 2.91 -1.59 13.29
N LYS A 111 3.52 -2.10 12.21
CA LYS A 111 4.95 -2.05 11.91
C LYS A 111 5.21 -1.45 10.53
N ARG A 112 6.47 -1.09 10.27
CA ARG A 112 6.91 -0.68 8.94
C ARG A 112 6.81 -1.87 7.99
N ILE A 113 6.28 -1.62 6.80
CA ILE A 113 6.15 -2.61 5.72
C ILE A 113 7.01 -2.13 4.55
N ALA A 114 7.85 -3.00 4.00
CA ALA A 114 8.64 -2.69 2.83
C ALA A 114 7.74 -2.42 1.64
N TYR A 115 8.09 -1.45 0.80
CA TYR A 115 7.33 -1.11 -0.39
C TYR A 115 8.20 -1.21 -1.63
N LYS A 116 7.66 -1.88 -2.65
CA LYS A 116 8.27 -1.99 -3.97
C LYS A 116 7.22 -1.73 -5.03
N GLY A 117 7.51 -0.91 -6.03
CA GLY A 117 6.61 -0.76 -7.16
C GLY A 117 6.42 0.67 -7.65
N VAL A 118 5.24 0.92 -8.20
CA VAL A 118 4.89 2.17 -8.87
C VAL A 118 4.94 3.36 -7.89
N GLU A 119 5.58 4.44 -8.30
CA GLU A 119 5.66 5.67 -7.50
C GLU A 119 4.31 6.41 -7.40
N GLY A 120 4.13 7.15 -6.30
CA GLY A 120 2.96 7.99 -6.09
C GLY A 120 1.66 7.24 -5.77
N ILE A 121 1.73 5.97 -5.37
CA ILE A 121 0.57 5.19 -4.90
C ILE A 121 0.24 5.52 -3.43
N SER A 122 1.28 5.65 -2.60
CA SER A 122 1.19 6.03 -1.20
C SER A 122 2.42 6.85 -0.83
N PRO A 123 2.35 7.74 0.17
CA PRO A 123 3.54 8.34 0.78
C PRO A 123 4.53 7.26 1.24
N LEU A 124 5.81 7.45 0.92
CA LEU A 124 6.90 6.52 1.24
C LEU A 124 7.87 7.18 2.22
N SER A 125 8.53 6.36 3.04
CA SER A 125 9.58 6.78 3.96
C SER A 125 10.86 6.00 3.68
N ASP A 126 11.98 6.72 3.73
CA ASP A 126 13.29 6.10 3.66
C ASP A 126 13.76 5.65 5.04
N GLU A 127 14.65 4.68 5.07
CA GLU A 127 15.31 4.18 6.28
C GLU A 127 15.98 5.29 7.11
N SER A 128 16.53 6.32 6.45
CA SER A 128 17.28 7.43 7.05
C SER A 128 16.40 8.50 7.70
N SER A 129 15.09 8.50 7.45
CA SER A 129 14.19 9.59 7.87
C SER A 129 13.81 9.58 9.36
N ASN A 130 14.30 8.59 10.14
CA ASN A 130 13.97 8.44 11.57
C ASN A 130 15.19 8.40 12.51
N ALA A 131 16.38 8.77 12.04
CA ALA A 131 17.61 8.81 12.85
C ALA A 131 17.87 10.17 13.56
N GLY A 132 16.90 11.09 13.57
CA GLY A 132 17.12 12.46 14.03
C GLY A 132 15.90 13.10 14.71
N ALA A 133 15.49 12.55 15.85
CA ALA A 133 14.65 13.27 16.82
C ALA A 133 15.07 12.89 18.25
N SER A 134 16.32 13.17 18.57
CA SER A 134 16.83 13.19 19.95
C SER A 134 17.94 14.23 20.04
N SER A 135 17.53 15.51 20.02
CA SER A 135 18.25 16.59 20.71
C SER A 135 17.45 16.81 21.99
N ASP A 136 17.84 16.25 23.13
CA ASP A 136 18.97 16.68 23.94
C ASP A 136 19.34 18.16 23.71
N THR A 137 18.57 19.03 24.35
CA THR A 137 19.04 20.35 24.74
C THR A 137 18.66 20.57 26.20
N ALA A 138 19.68 20.38 27.03
CA ALA A 138 19.79 20.64 28.45
C ALA A 138 18.96 21.81 29.00
N GLN A 139 18.34 21.59 30.16
CA GLN A 139 17.96 22.63 31.11
C GLN A 139 19.24 23.29 31.67
N PRO A 140 19.35 24.63 31.68
CA PRO A 140 20.28 25.27 32.60
C PRO A 140 19.63 25.32 33.99
N GLN A 141 20.24 24.59 34.94
CA GLN A 141 20.15 24.93 36.35
C GLN A 141 20.83 26.29 36.56
N SER A 142 20.12 27.23 37.17
CA SER A 142 20.71 28.42 37.76
C SER A 142 20.36 28.43 39.25
N ASP A 143 21.29 27.92 40.05
CA ASP A 143 21.44 28.29 41.46
C ASP A 143 22.21 29.62 41.58
N VAL A 144 22.16 30.20 42.78
CA VAL A 144 22.95 31.34 43.32
C VAL A 144 22.22 32.70 43.15
N VAL A 145 21.80 33.46 44.18
CA VAL A 145 22.14 33.60 45.61
C VAL A 145 20.86 33.76 46.44
#